data_AF-G0ZL63-F1
#
_entry.id   AF-G0ZL63-F1
#
_cell.length_a   1.000
_cell.length_b   1.000
_cell.length_c   1.000
_cell.angle_alpha   90.00
_cell.angle_beta   90.00
_cell.angle_gamma   90.00
#
_symmetry.space_group_name_H-M   'P 1'
#
loop_
_entity.id
_entity.type
_entity.pdbx_description
1 polymer ?
#
loop_
_entity_poly.entity_id
_entity_poly.type
_entity_poly.pdbx_seq_one_letter_code
_entity_poly.pdbx_strand_id
1 'polypeptide(L)'
;AFPCYDEPSFKALFDITIKRLPDFSETLSNMPIKTRGPLTDGRIAETFHTTPKTSTYLLAFIVSHYKEVATGTDPNRPFKIYARDNAKLTGDWSLDIGERLLEEMEKITDVPYYGMALNMDMKQAAIPDFSAGAMENWGLLTYREA
;
A
#
# COMPACT_ATOMS: atom_id res chain seq x y z
N ALA A 1 15.62 1.95 7.28
CA ALA A 1 14.54 1.92 8.29
C ALA A 1 14.77 0.84 9.35
N PHE A 2 15.31 -0.33 8.99
CA PHE A 2 15.63 -1.44 9.89
C PHE A 2 16.91 -2.14 9.40
N PRO A 3 17.68 -2.85 10.25
CA PRO A 3 18.84 -3.62 9.80
C PRO A 3 18.43 -4.81 8.91
N CYS A 4 19.04 -4.93 7.72
CA CYS A 4 18.74 -5.99 6.75
C CYS A 4 19.88 -6.20 5.74
N TYR A 5 19.79 -7.28 4.95
CA TYR A 5 20.61 -7.47 3.76
C TYR A 5 20.01 -6.69 2.59
N ASP A 6 20.44 -5.44 2.42
CA ASP A 6 19.81 -4.46 1.53
C ASP A 6 20.34 -4.54 0.09
N GLU A 7 20.26 -5.73 -0.52
CA GLU A 7 20.50 -5.92 -1.94
C GLU A 7 19.29 -6.62 -2.60
N PRO A 8 18.89 -6.23 -3.83
CA PRO A 8 17.68 -6.75 -4.47
C PRO A 8 17.62 -8.28 -4.63
N SER A 9 18.78 -8.94 -4.68
CA SER A 9 18.92 -10.39 -4.80
C SER A 9 18.47 -11.16 -3.55
N PHE A 10 18.59 -10.56 -2.35
CA PHE A 10 18.21 -11.17 -1.08
C PHE A 10 16.71 -11.01 -0.79
N LYS A 11 15.89 -11.67 -1.62
CA LYS A 11 14.43 -11.63 -1.45
C LYS A 11 13.96 -12.47 -0.26
N ALA A 12 13.02 -11.94 0.51
CA ALA A 12 12.45 -12.59 1.69
C ALA A 12 10.93 -12.37 1.79
N LEU A 13 10.29 -13.09 2.72
CA LEU A 13 8.93 -12.81 3.18
C LEU A 13 9.03 -11.82 4.35
N PHE A 14 8.08 -10.89 4.44
CA PHE A 14 8.06 -9.90 5.50
C PHE A 14 6.72 -9.89 6.23
N ASP A 15 6.79 -10.05 7.55
CA ASP A 15 5.69 -9.81 8.47
C ASP A 15 5.89 -8.42 9.09
N ILE A 16 4.96 -7.51 8.83
CA ILE A 16 5.04 -6.11 9.27
C ILE A 16 4.00 -5.89 10.35
N THR A 17 4.42 -5.27 11.46
CA THR A 17 3.54 -4.79 12.52
C THR A 17 3.88 -3.35 12.82
N ILE A 18 2.88 -2.46 12.76
CA ILE A 18 3.05 -1.05 13.08
C ILE A 18 2.26 -0.71 14.34
N LYS A 19 2.92 -0.02 15.27
CA LYS A 19 2.31 0.47 16.52
C LYS A 19 2.14 1.98 16.43
N ARG A 20 0.91 2.43 16.21
CA ARG A 20 0.57 3.86 16.05
C ARG A 20 -0.31 4.36 17.19
N LEU A 21 -0.38 5.67 17.33
CA LEU A 21 -1.36 6.29 18.22
C LEU A 21 -2.78 6.17 17.61
N PRO A 22 -3.84 6.14 18.43
CA PRO A 22 -5.21 5.96 17.96
C PRO A 22 -5.77 7.10 17.09
N ASP A 23 -5.19 8.30 17.15
CA ASP A 23 -5.61 9.50 16.42
C ASP A 23 -5.20 9.50 14.94
N PHE A 24 -4.19 8.70 14.57
CA PHE A 24 -3.84 8.45 13.17
C PHE A 24 -4.91 7.60 12.46
N SER A 25 -4.98 7.72 11.14
CA SER A 25 -5.73 6.75 10.31
C SER A 25 -5.06 5.38 10.38
N GLU A 26 -5.76 4.35 9.85
CA GLU A 26 -5.15 3.03 9.68
C GLU A 26 -3.87 3.12 8.86
N THR A 27 -2.83 2.42 9.31
CA THR A 27 -1.53 2.42 8.63
C THR A 27 -1.66 1.71 7.28
N LEU A 28 -1.03 2.27 6.24
CA LEU A 28 -0.91 1.60 4.95
C LEU A 28 0.40 0.83 4.91
N SER A 29 0.40 -0.35 4.26
CA SER A 29 1.60 -1.13 3.97
C SER A 29 1.41 -1.90 2.66
N ASN A 30 2.40 -2.69 2.27
CA ASN A 30 2.38 -3.52 1.06
C ASN A 30 1.13 -4.42 0.98
N MET A 31 0.78 -5.06 2.10
CA MET A 31 -0.35 -5.99 2.23
C MET A 31 -1.47 -5.36 3.10
N PRO A 32 -2.70 -5.89 3.10
CA PRO A 32 -3.76 -5.39 3.96
C PRO A 32 -3.56 -5.80 5.43
N ILE A 33 -4.21 -5.09 6.33
CA ILE A 33 -4.19 -5.37 7.78
C ILE A 33 -4.88 -6.72 8.03
N LYS A 34 -4.17 -7.64 8.67
CA LYS A 34 -4.67 -8.96 9.10
C LYS A 34 -5.34 -8.87 10.47
N THR A 35 -4.70 -8.20 11.42
CA THR A 35 -5.24 -8.00 12.77
C THR A 35 -4.95 -6.59 13.28
N ARG A 36 -5.88 -6.07 14.09
CA ARG A 36 -5.77 -4.78 14.74
C ARG A 36 -6.24 -4.90 16.18
N GLY A 37 -5.48 -4.35 17.12
CA GLY A 37 -5.85 -4.41 18.54
C GLY A 37 -5.16 -3.34 19.41
N PRO A 38 -5.79 -2.95 20.52
CA PRO A 38 -5.19 -2.01 21.46
C PRO A 38 -4.02 -2.65 22.22
N LEU A 39 -3.05 -1.82 22.61
CA LEU A 39 -1.92 -2.17 23.47
C LEU A 39 -2.06 -1.51 24.85
N THR A 40 -1.32 -2.04 25.83
CA THR A 40 -1.35 -1.55 27.21
C THR A 40 -0.80 -0.13 27.38
N ASP A 41 0.00 0.35 26.42
CA ASP A 41 0.58 1.71 26.38
C ASP A 41 -0.33 2.72 25.66
N GLY A 42 -1.58 2.35 25.36
CA GLY A 42 -2.55 3.20 24.68
C GLY A 42 -2.39 3.30 23.16
N ARG A 43 -1.45 2.55 22.57
CA ARG A 43 -1.29 2.46 21.11
C ARG A 43 -2.21 1.39 20.50
N ILE A 44 -2.30 1.41 19.19
CA ILE A 44 -2.93 0.34 18.39
C ILE A 44 -1.82 -0.39 17.63
N ALA A 45 -1.80 -1.72 17.74
CA ALA A 45 -0.97 -2.58 16.90
C ALA A 45 -1.79 -3.01 15.66
N GLU A 46 -1.21 -2.80 14.48
CA GLU A 46 -1.74 -3.23 13.19
C GLU A 46 -0.73 -4.20 12.58
N THR A 47 -1.11 -5.47 12.50
CA THR A 47 -0.30 -6.53 11.88
C THR A 47 -0.84 -6.80 10.50
N PHE A 48 0.03 -6.74 9.49
CA PHE A 48 -0.32 -6.96 8.09
C PHE A 48 -0.22 -8.44 7.70
N HIS A 49 -0.87 -8.82 6.60
CA HIS A 49 -0.59 -10.11 5.98
C HIS A 49 0.88 -10.19 5.50
N THR A 50 1.46 -11.37 5.55
CA THR A 50 2.82 -11.63 5.05
C THR A 50 2.93 -11.26 3.58
N THR A 51 3.99 -10.55 3.20
CA THR A 51 4.24 -10.20 1.80
C THR A 51 4.52 -11.44 0.93
N PRO A 52 4.36 -11.35 -0.39
CA PRO A 52 5.07 -12.24 -1.31
C PRO A 52 6.59 -12.16 -1.11
N LYS A 53 7.34 -13.12 -1.66
CA LYS A 53 8.80 -13.08 -1.64
C LYS A 53 9.30 -11.88 -2.46
N THR A 54 9.78 -10.86 -1.76
CA THR A 54 10.10 -9.55 -2.36
C THR A 54 11.46 -9.03 -1.89
N SER A 55 11.97 -7.99 -2.55
CA SER A 55 13.21 -7.30 -2.21
C SER A 55 12.96 -6.21 -1.16
N THR A 56 13.96 -5.90 -0.33
CA THR A 56 13.87 -4.92 0.76
C THR A 56 13.43 -3.53 0.31
N TYR A 57 13.90 -3.07 -0.86
CA TYR A 57 13.59 -1.73 -1.39
C TYR A 57 12.11 -1.53 -1.75
N LEU A 58 11.34 -2.61 -1.92
CA LEU A 58 9.91 -2.54 -2.23
C LEU A 58 9.04 -2.45 -0.98
N LEU A 59 9.60 -2.59 0.22
CA LEU A 59 8.83 -2.44 1.45
C LEU A 59 8.43 -1.00 1.66
N ALA A 60 7.16 -0.78 2.02
CA ALA A 60 6.62 0.54 2.31
C ALA A 60 5.59 0.47 3.44
N PHE A 61 5.54 1.54 4.23
CA PHE A 61 4.48 1.77 5.21
C PHE A 61 4.25 3.26 5.39
N ILE A 62 2.98 3.65 5.60
CA ILE A 62 2.58 5.05 5.78
C ILE A 62 1.71 5.18 7.03
N VAL A 63 2.23 5.90 8.03
CA VAL A 63 1.48 6.31 9.22
C VAL A 63 1.08 7.78 9.02
N SER A 64 -0.21 8.04 8.85
CA SER A 64 -0.72 9.37 8.50
C SER A 64 -2.18 9.55 8.91
N HIS A 65 -2.75 10.72 8.61
CA HIS A 65 -4.19 10.95 8.65
C HIS A 65 -4.83 10.85 7.25
N TYR A 66 -4.21 10.11 6.32
CA TYR A 66 -4.76 9.95 4.97
C TYR A 66 -6.14 9.29 5.02
N LYS A 67 -6.91 9.56 3.99
CA LYS A 67 -8.24 9.00 3.77
C LYS A 67 -8.24 8.24 2.45
N GLU A 68 -9.06 7.20 2.41
CA GLU A 68 -9.47 6.59 1.15
C GLU A 68 -10.34 7.62 0.43
N VAL A 69 -9.83 8.15 -0.69
CA VAL A 69 -10.54 9.17 -1.47
C VAL A 69 -11.33 8.57 -2.63
N ALA A 70 -10.88 7.41 -3.14
CA ALA A 70 -11.59 6.61 -4.12
C ALA A 70 -11.29 5.12 -3.91
N THR A 71 -12.27 4.26 -4.21
CA THR A 71 -12.16 2.81 -4.13
C THR A 71 -12.85 2.14 -5.31
N GLY A 72 -12.21 1.11 -5.84
CA GLY A 72 -12.76 0.22 -6.86
C GLY A 72 -13.99 -0.51 -6.35
N THR A 73 -14.85 -0.93 -7.28
CA THR A 73 -16.13 -1.59 -6.96
C THR A 73 -16.04 -3.12 -6.96
N ASP A 74 -15.00 -3.71 -7.53
CA ASP A 74 -14.83 -5.17 -7.55
C ASP A 74 -14.15 -5.66 -6.26
N PRO A 75 -14.88 -6.39 -5.37
CA PRO A 75 -14.31 -6.88 -4.13
C PRO A 75 -13.22 -7.95 -4.33
N ASN A 76 -13.14 -8.57 -5.51
CA ASN A 76 -12.07 -9.53 -5.83
C ASN A 76 -10.80 -8.85 -6.35
N ARG A 77 -10.88 -7.56 -6.69
CA ARG A 77 -9.78 -6.74 -7.22
C ARG A 77 -9.70 -5.41 -6.45
N PRO A 78 -9.47 -5.46 -5.12
CA PRO A 78 -9.49 -4.25 -4.30
C PRO A 78 -8.40 -3.27 -4.75
N PHE A 79 -8.85 -2.09 -5.21
CA PHE A 79 -8.02 -0.98 -5.66
C PHE A 79 -8.42 0.28 -4.91
N LYS A 80 -7.45 0.97 -4.29
CA LYS A 80 -7.73 2.11 -3.43
C LYS A 80 -6.78 3.28 -3.66
N ILE A 81 -7.33 4.48 -3.63
CA ILE A 81 -6.57 5.73 -3.70
C ILE A 81 -6.60 6.41 -2.33
N TYR A 82 -5.42 6.78 -1.84
CA TYR A 82 -5.24 7.48 -0.58
C TYR A 82 -4.60 8.84 -0.80
N ALA A 83 -5.13 9.84 -0.09
CA ALA A 83 -4.57 11.19 -0.06
C ALA A 83 -4.84 11.86 1.28
N ARG A 84 -4.26 13.05 1.48
CA ARG A 84 -4.58 13.88 2.65
C ARG A 84 -6.03 14.39 2.58
N ASP A 85 -6.66 14.47 3.74
CA ASP A 85 -8.03 14.98 3.90
C ASP A 85 -8.22 16.41 3.34
N ASN A 86 -7.18 17.25 3.43
CA ASN A 86 -7.22 18.63 2.96
C ASN A 86 -6.84 18.84 1.49
N ALA A 87 -6.52 17.78 0.75
CA ALA A 87 -6.04 17.91 -0.63
C ALA A 87 -7.15 18.28 -1.64
N LYS A 88 -8.44 18.20 -1.26
CA LYS A 88 -9.60 18.38 -2.15
C LYS A 88 -9.57 17.49 -3.41
N LEU A 89 -8.78 16.42 -3.39
CA LEU A 89 -8.67 15.45 -4.47
C LEU A 89 -9.77 14.40 -4.30
N THR A 90 -10.41 14.01 -5.41
CA THR A 90 -11.37 12.90 -5.40
C THR A 90 -10.70 11.56 -5.68
N GLY A 91 -9.59 11.54 -6.42
CA GLY A 91 -8.90 10.29 -6.78
C GLY A 91 -9.58 9.47 -7.88
N ASP A 92 -10.78 9.87 -8.34
CA ASP A 92 -11.59 9.11 -9.31
C ASP A 92 -10.84 8.83 -10.62
N TRP A 93 -10.12 9.84 -11.13
CA TRP A 93 -9.35 9.67 -12.37
C TRP A 93 -8.18 8.70 -12.19
N SER A 94 -7.47 8.80 -11.05
CA SER A 94 -6.38 7.87 -10.73
C SER A 94 -6.89 6.45 -10.54
N LEU A 95 -8.09 6.28 -9.97
CA LEU A 95 -8.75 4.99 -9.85
C LEU A 95 -9.10 4.40 -11.22
N ASP A 96 -9.85 5.13 -12.06
CA ASP A 96 -10.27 4.66 -13.39
C ASP A 96 -9.07 4.23 -14.25
N ILE A 97 -8.06 5.11 -14.34
CA ILE A 97 -6.87 4.82 -15.13
C ILE A 97 -6.03 3.72 -14.48
N GLY A 98 -5.92 3.69 -13.17
CA GLY A 98 -5.16 2.69 -12.43
C GLY A 98 -5.69 1.28 -12.61
N GLU A 99 -7.01 1.07 -12.50
CA GLU A 99 -7.65 -0.23 -12.71
C GLU A 99 -7.46 -0.71 -14.15
N ARG A 100 -7.71 0.17 -15.14
CA ARG A 100 -7.56 -0.15 -16.56
C ARG A 100 -6.12 -0.50 -16.91
N LEU A 101 -5.14 0.25 -16.40
CA LEU A 101 -3.72 -0.05 -16.64
C LEU A 101 -3.31 -1.38 -16.01
N LEU A 102 -3.78 -1.68 -14.80
CA LEU A 102 -3.50 -2.97 -14.16
C LEU A 102 -4.05 -4.14 -14.98
N GLU A 103 -5.31 -4.03 -15.45
CA GLU A 103 -5.92 -5.04 -16.32
C GLU A 103 -5.16 -5.23 -17.64
N GLU A 104 -4.74 -4.15 -18.29
CA GLU A 104 -3.95 -4.25 -19.52
C GLU A 104 -2.57 -4.88 -19.27
N MET A 105 -1.91 -4.57 -18.15
CA MET A 105 -0.64 -5.18 -17.78
C MET A 105 -0.78 -6.69 -17.51
N GLU A 106 -1.85 -7.12 -16.84
CA GLU A 106 -2.14 -8.55 -16.65
C GLU A 106 -2.34 -9.25 -17.99
N LYS A 107 -3.06 -8.65 -18.95
CA LYS A 107 -3.25 -9.21 -20.30
C LYS A 107 -1.94 -9.31 -21.08
N ILE A 108 -1.10 -8.28 -21.02
CA ILE A 108 0.17 -8.24 -21.76
C ILE A 108 1.19 -9.24 -21.19
N THR A 109 1.22 -9.37 -19.87
CA THR A 109 2.21 -10.22 -19.18
C THR A 109 1.74 -11.66 -18.99
N ASP A 110 0.43 -11.92 -19.14
CA ASP A 110 -0.23 -13.19 -18.79
C ASP A 110 -0.02 -13.57 -17.30
N VAL A 111 0.10 -12.56 -16.43
CA VAL A 111 0.30 -12.73 -14.99
C VAL A 111 -0.80 -11.99 -14.22
N PRO A 112 -1.73 -12.69 -13.55
CA PRO A 112 -2.79 -12.05 -12.78
C PRO A 112 -2.22 -11.51 -11.45
N TYR A 113 -2.24 -10.19 -11.26
CA TYR A 113 -1.68 -9.51 -10.09
C TYR A 113 -2.30 -10.00 -8.77
N TYR A 114 -3.64 -10.04 -8.73
CA TYR A 114 -4.36 -10.50 -7.53
C TYR A 114 -4.22 -12.00 -7.27
N GLY A 115 -3.73 -12.76 -8.26
CA GLY A 115 -3.40 -14.18 -8.13
C GLY A 115 -1.96 -14.45 -7.67
N MET A 116 -1.10 -13.43 -7.56
CA MET A 116 0.32 -13.62 -7.21
C MET A 116 0.56 -14.04 -5.76
N ALA A 117 -0.36 -13.68 -4.84
CA ALA A 117 -0.37 -14.11 -3.46
C ALA A 117 -1.77 -13.97 -2.84
N LEU A 118 -1.97 -14.55 -1.66
CA LEU A 118 -3.23 -14.42 -0.93
C LEU A 118 -3.39 -13.01 -0.33
N ASN A 119 -4.60 -12.47 -0.42
CA ASN A 119 -4.97 -11.15 0.13
C ASN A 119 -4.23 -9.98 -0.53
N MET A 120 -3.86 -10.12 -1.80
CA MET A 120 -3.32 -9.01 -2.58
C MET A 120 -4.35 -7.90 -2.72
N ASP A 121 -3.93 -6.67 -2.51
CA ASP A 121 -4.68 -5.47 -2.84
C ASP A 121 -3.76 -4.44 -3.52
N MET A 122 -4.35 -3.46 -4.19
CA MET A 122 -3.64 -2.37 -4.82
C MET A 122 -3.99 -1.07 -4.11
N LYS A 123 -2.96 -0.38 -3.61
CA LYS A 123 -3.11 0.94 -3.01
C LYS A 123 -2.21 1.92 -3.75
N GLN A 124 -2.72 3.10 -4.01
CA GLN A 124 -1.94 4.24 -4.49
C GLN A 124 -2.07 5.38 -3.48
N ALA A 125 -0.96 5.97 -3.08
CA ALA A 125 -0.94 7.06 -2.10
C ALA A 125 -0.26 8.30 -2.68
N ALA A 126 -0.93 9.44 -2.58
CA ALA A 126 -0.38 10.73 -2.96
C ALA A 126 0.41 11.34 -1.78
N ILE A 127 1.70 11.59 -1.98
CA ILE A 127 2.68 12.05 -1.00
C ILE A 127 3.08 13.51 -1.33
N PRO A 128 2.92 14.48 -0.40
CA PRO A 128 3.22 15.89 -0.66
C PRO A 128 4.67 16.15 -1.06
N ASP A 129 5.60 15.57 -0.29
CA ASP A 129 7.02 15.78 -0.44
C ASP A 129 7.66 14.49 -0.95
N PHE A 130 7.68 14.34 -2.28
CA PHE A 130 8.19 13.14 -2.93
C PHE A 130 9.19 13.49 -4.05
N SER A 131 10.44 13.07 -3.91
CA SER A 131 11.54 13.46 -4.81
C SER A 131 11.51 12.76 -6.16
N ALA A 132 11.10 11.48 -6.20
CA ALA A 132 11.24 10.61 -7.37
C ALA A 132 10.03 10.62 -8.33
N GLY A 133 9.04 11.50 -8.11
CA GLY A 133 7.80 11.53 -8.89
C GLY A 133 6.83 10.38 -8.55
N ALA A 134 7.29 9.13 -8.58
CA ALA A 134 6.56 7.96 -8.08
C ALA A 134 7.52 6.83 -7.62
N MET A 135 7.01 5.84 -6.90
CA MET A 135 7.73 4.61 -6.53
C MET A 135 6.78 3.41 -6.47
N GLU A 136 7.25 2.28 -7.00
CA GLU A 136 6.50 1.06 -7.27
C GLU A 136 6.44 0.07 -6.10
N ASN A 137 6.44 0.54 -4.85
CA ASN A 137 6.39 -0.35 -3.69
C ASN A 137 5.21 -1.33 -3.80
N TRP A 138 5.48 -2.63 -3.75
CA TRP A 138 4.54 -3.65 -4.17
C TRP A 138 3.24 -3.60 -3.34
N GLY A 139 2.11 -3.28 -3.98
CA GLY A 139 0.81 -3.15 -3.32
C GLY A 139 0.56 -1.81 -2.62
N LEU A 140 1.53 -0.90 -2.59
CA LEU A 140 1.41 0.46 -2.06
C LEU A 140 2.23 1.45 -2.90
N LEU A 141 1.79 1.75 -4.10
CA LEU A 141 2.48 2.69 -4.97
C LEU A 141 2.38 4.10 -4.38
N THR A 142 3.49 4.84 -4.40
CA THR A 142 3.54 6.22 -3.90
C THR A 142 3.80 7.18 -5.04
N TYR A 143 3.12 8.33 -5.01
CA TYR A 143 3.20 9.35 -6.05
C TYR A 143 3.41 10.72 -5.43
N ARG A 144 4.12 11.62 -6.11
CA ARG A 144 4.18 13.03 -5.72
C ARG A 144 2.81 13.68 -5.94
N GLU A 145 2.30 14.39 -4.96
CA GLU A 145 1.15 15.28 -5.15
C GLU A 145 1.51 16.42 -6.14
N ALA A 146 0.59 16.73 -7.05
CA ALA A 146 0.70 17.81 -8.01
C ALA A 146 0.13 19.13 -7.46
#